data_AF-A0A3B8WY90-F1
#
_entry.id   AF-A0A3B8WY90-F1
#
_cell.length_a   1.000
_cell.length_b   1.000
_cell.length_c   1.000
_cell.angle_alpha   90.00
_cell.angle_beta   90.00
_cell.angle_gamma   90.00
#
_symmetry.space_group_name_H-M   'P 1'
#
loop_
_entity.id
_entity.type
_entity.pdbx_description
1 polymer ?
#
loop_
_entity_poly.entity_id
_entity_poly.type
_entity_poly.pdbx_seq_one_letter_code
_entity_poly.pdbx_strand_id
1 'polypeptide(L)'
;MRSNYGISILNSVINGTVTMNPNSRSNAFTDFFNRTVRLILLVLLIWPVSARVQEITLNLQDADIHALISTVAEVTGTNFVIDPRVTGKVTVISSQPMSHEELYDVFLSILDVHGFSAVGSGEVIKIVPNVNAKTSGVVAGAAPTDIVGGDIVTEVVEVRNVS
;
A
#
# COMPACT_ATOMS: atom_id res chain seq x y z
N MET A 1 -23.17 18.68 -92.96
CA MET A 1 -23.39 17.22 -93.04
C MET A 1 -23.02 16.58 -91.71
N ARG A 2 -23.93 15.75 -91.16
CA ARG A 2 -23.86 14.94 -89.91
C ARG A 2 -23.82 15.72 -88.58
N SER A 3 -24.96 15.96 -87.94
CA SER A 3 -25.76 15.05 -87.07
C SER A 3 -25.13 14.81 -85.71
N ASN A 4 -25.74 15.35 -84.65
CA ASN A 4 -26.46 14.49 -83.71
C ASN A 4 -27.43 15.27 -82.83
N TYR A 5 -28.64 14.72 -82.77
CA TYR A 5 -29.81 15.08 -81.99
C TYR A 5 -29.75 14.39 -80.61
N GLY A 6 -30.42 14.94 -79.61
CA GLY A 6 -30.69 14.29 -78.32
C GLY A 6 -30.90 15.32 -77.20
N ILE A 7 -32.12 15.80 -76.90
CA ILE A 7 -33.06 15.21 -75.91
C ILE A 7 -32.42 15.27 -74.50
N SER A 8 -32.97 15.81 -73.42
CA SER A 8 -34.22 16.48 -73.05
C SER A 8 -34.13 16.74 -71.53
N ILE A 9 -34.74 17.83 -71.04
CA ILE A 9 -35.28 18.03 -69.67
C ILE A 9 -34.51 17.49 -68.45
N LEU A 10 -33.96 18.41 -67.64
CA LEU A 10 -34.42 18.70 -66.26
C LEU A 10 -33.52 19.77 -65.65
N ASN A 11 -34.02 21.01 -65.61
CA ASN A 11 -33.44 22.10 -64.85
C ASN A 11 -34.13 22.13 -63.48
N SER A 12 -33.50 21.60 -62.44
CA SER A 12 -33.75 21.94 -61.03
C SER A 12 -32.84 21.08 -60.15
N VAL A 13 -32.43 21.66 -59.02
CA VAL A 13 -31.55 21.09 -57.99
C VAL A 13 -30.10 21.05 -58.51
N ILE A 14 -29.10 21.68 -57.92
CA ILE A 14 -28.71 21.82 -56.53
C ILE A 14 -27.80 23.06 -56.49
N ASN A 15 -27.95 23.95 -55.51
CA ASN A 15 -26.85 24.63 -54.78
C ASN A 15 -27.39 25.88 -54.08
N GLY A 16 -27.94 25.67 -52.88
CA GLY A 16 -28.23 26.75 -51.95
C GLY A 16 -26.94 27.46 -51.53
N THR A 17 -26.91 28.77 -51.72
CA THR A 17 -25.86 29.65 -51.24
C THR A 17 -26.09 29.93 -49.76
N VAL A 18 -25.36 29.18 -48.93
CA VAL A 18 -25.31 29.38 -47.46
C VAL A 18 -24.77 30.77 -47.17
N THR A 19 -25.54 31.51 -46.37
CA THR A 19 -25.21 32.83 -45.84
C THR A 19 -24.03 32.71 -44.86
N MET A 20 -22.91 33.36 -45.15
CA MET A 20 -21.68 33.27 -44.34
C MET A 20 -21.62 34.38 -43.29
N ASN A 21 -21.63 33.99 -42.00
CA ASN A 21 -21.41 34.84 -40.83
C ASN A 21 -19.92 35.27 -40.74
N PRO A 22 -19.58 36.57 -40.72
CA PRO A 22 -18.20 37.05 -40.83
C PRO A 22 -17.36 37.04 -39.54
N ASN A 23 -17.89 36.58 -38.40
CA ASN A 23 -17.18 36.67 -37.11
C ASN A 23 -16.41 35.41 -36.67
N SER A 24 -16.20 34.41 -37.53
CA SER A 24 -15.48 33.18 -37.17
C SER A 24 -13.95 33.28 -37.39
N ARG A 25 -13.31 34.34 -36.86
CA ARG A 25 -11.84 34.49 -36.85
C ARG A 25 -11.21 34.18 -35.49
N SER A 26 -11.81 33.30 -34.70
CA SER A 26 -11.22 32.87 -33.42
C SER A 26 -10.42 31.57 -33.57
N ASN A 27 -9.10 31.72 -33.69
CA ASN A 27 -8.11 30.97 -32.91
C ASN A 27 -8.03 29.44 -33.03
N ALA A 28 -8.19 28.87 -34.23
CA ALA A 28 -7.95 27.42 -34.43
C ALA A 28 -6.56 26.96 -33.94
N PHE A 29 -5.53 27.81 -34.03
CA PHE A 29 -4.16 27.50 -33.60
C PHE A 29 -4.04 27.29 -32.08
N THR A 30 -4.79 28.06 -31.27
CA THR A 30 -4.79 27.95 -29.81
C THR A 30 -5.54 26.70 -29.34
N ASP A 31 -6.57 26.29 -30.09
CA ASP A 31 -7.33 25.06 -29.82
C ASP A 31 -6.52 23.79 -30.12
N PHE A 32 -5.70 23.78 -31.18
CA PHE A 32 -4.78 22.68 -31.47
C PHE A 32 -3.70 22.53 -30.39
N PHE A 33 -3.14 23.64 -29.92
CA PHE A 33 -2.13 23.66 -28.87
C PHE A 33 -2.69 23.18 -27.53
N ASN A 34 -3.88 23.64 -27.13
CA ASN A 34 -4.51 23.20 -25.89
C ASN A 34 -5.03 21.75 -25.95
N ARG A 35 -5.49 21.24 -27.10
CA ARG A 35 -5.87 19.80 -27.24
C ARG A 35 -4.68 18.86 -27.13
N THR A 36 -3.53 19.24 -27.67
CA THR A 36 -2.31 18.41 -27.61
C THR A 36 -1.69 18.41 -26.21
N VAL A 37 -1.63 19.58 -25.54
CA VAL A 37 -1.22 19.66 -24.13
C VAL A 37 -2.15 18.83 -23.24
N ARG A 38 -3.47 18.86 -23.46
CA ARG A 38 -4.44 18.08 -22.68
C ARG A 38 -4.35 16.56 -22.91
N LEU A 39 -3.93 16.11 -24.09
CA LEU A 39 -3.68 14.68 -24.36
C LEU A 39 -2.37 14.20 -23.72
N ILE A 40 -1.32 15.02 -23.71
CA ILE A 40 -0.06 14.70 -23.01
C ILE A 40 -0.29 14.64 -21.49
N LEU A 41 -1.12 15.52 -20.93
CA LEU A 41 -1.46 15.54 -19.50
C LEU A 41 -2.33 14.33 -19.07
N LEU A 42 -3.10 13.74 -19.99
CA LEU A 42 -3.92 12.54 -19.71
C LEU A 42 -3.08 11.25 -19.80
N VAL A 43 -2.05 11.22 -20.66
CA VAL A 43 -1.11 10.09 -20.76
C VAL A 43 -0.09 10.09 -19.61
N LEU A 44 0.28 11.26 -19.08
CA LEU A 44 1.20 11.37 -17.93
C LEU A 44 0.56 10.97 -16.59
N LEU A 45 -0.77 10.87 -16.51
CA LEU A 45 -1.50 10.50 -15.30
C LEU A 45 -1.57 8.98 -15.07
N ILE A 46 -1.04 8.18 -16.01
CA ILE A 46 -1.12 6.70 -15.97
C ILE A 46 0.24 6.09 -15.58
N TRP A 47 1.23 6.89 -15.16
CA TRP A 47 2.45 6.28 -14.60
C TRP A 47 2.18 5.80 -13.18
N PRO A 48 2.27 4.47 -12.91
CA PRO A 48 2.27 4.01 -11.54
C PRO A 48 3.51 4.58 -10.88
N VAL A 49 3.31 5.38 -9.84
CA VAL A 49 4.35 5.63 -8.85
C VAL A 49 4.65 4.28 -8.23
N SER A 50 5.71 3.62 -8.71
CA SER A 50 6.26 2.47 -8.02
C SER A 50 6.86 2.97 -6.72
N ALA A 51 6.13 2.77 -5.61
CA ALA A 51 6.71 2.90 -4.29
C ALA A 51 7.84 1.85 -4.18
N ARG A 52 9.08 2.32 -4.07
CA ARG A 52 10.21 1.42 -3.81
C ARG A 52 10.11 0.98 -2.36
N VAL A 53 9.69 -0.26 -2.13
CA VAL A 53 9.75 -0.88 -0.80
C VAL A 53 11.21 -1.20 -0.52
N GLN A 54 11.76 -0.55 0.51
CA GLN A 54 13.14 -0.77 0.94
C GLN A 54 13.12 -1.93 1.94
N GLU A 55 13.66 -3.07 1.51
CA GLU A 55 13.67 -4.32 2.28
C GLU A 55 14.87 -4.36 3.23
N ILE A 56 14.64 -4.74 4.50
CA ILE A 56 15.63 -4.77 5.57
C ILE A 56 15.65 -6.16 6.19
N THR A 57 16.82 -6.65 6.61
CA THR A 57 16.93 -7.90 7.38
C THR A 57 17.34 -7.57 8.80
N LEU A 58 16.65 -8.15 9.79
CA LEU A 58 16.90 -7.94 11.20
C LEU A 58 17.46 -9.23 11.83
N ASN A 59 18.68 -9.14 12.37
CA ASN A 59 19.30 -10.24 13.12
C ASN A 59 19.95 -9.65 14.37
N LEU A 60 19.31 -9.86 15.51
CA LEU A 60 19.76 -9.41 16.82
C LEU A 60 19.78 -10.61 17.75
N GLN A 61 20.92 -10.85 18.41
CA GLN A 61 21.10 -11.98 19.31
C GLN A 61 21.57 -11.46 20.66
N ASP A 62 20.81 -11.76 21.72
CA ASP A 62 21.08 -11.32 23.09
C ASP A 62 21.31 -9.80 23.23
N ALA A 63 20.70 -9.03 22.32
CA ALA A 63 20.82 -7.59 22.24
C ALA A 63 20.03 -6.94 23.38
N ASP A 64 20.49 -5.77 23.84
CA ASP A 64 19.70 -4.94 24.75
C ASP A 64 18.44 -4.43 24.02
N ILE A 65 17.30 -4.41 24.70
CA ILE A 65 16.06 -3.85 24.14
C ILE A 65 16.23 -2.40 23.69
N HIS A 66 17.11 -1.63 24.33
CA HIS A 66 17.47 -0.26 23.91
C HIS A 66 18.18 -0.24 22.56
N ALA A 67 18.98 -1.26 22.24
CA ALA A 67 19.65 -1.37 20.95
C ALA A 67 18.66 -1.69 19.83
N LEU A 68 17.68 -2.55 20.09
CA LEU A 68 16.57 -2.81 19.17
C LEU A 68 15.76 -1.53 18.91
N ILE A 69 15.34 -0.82 19.97
CA ILE A 69 14.58 0.43 19.84
C ILE A 69 15.36 1.46 19.01
N SER A 70 16.67 1.59 19.25
CA SER A 70 17.53 2.52 18.49
C SER A 70 17.61 2.17 17.01
N THR A 71 17.72 0.87 16.70
CA THR A 71 17.77 0.38 15.31
C THR A 71 16.46 0.69 14.58
N VAL A 72 15.33 0.43 15.24
CA VAL A 72 14.00 0.72 14.69
C VAL A 72 13.80 2.24 14.54
N ALA A 73 14.29 3.05 15.48
CA ALA A 73 14.25 4.51 15.39
C ALA A 73 14.99 5.05 14.16
N GLU A 74 16.19 4.52 13.89
CA GLU A 74 17.00 4.90 12.74
C GLU A 74 16.32 4.50 11.42
N VAL A 75 15.80 3.28 11.35
CA VAL A 75 15.11 2.76 10.15
C VAL A 75 13.80 3.50 9.87
N THR A 76 12.97 3.69 10.90
CA THR A 76 11.63 4.28 10.75
C THR A 76 11.63 5.81 10.79
N GLY A 77 12.75 6.44 11.17
CA GLY A 77 12.84 7.88 11.39
C GLY A 77 11.96 8.40 12.53
N THR A 78 11.55 7.52 13.46
CA THR A 78 10.61 7.87 14.53
C THR A 78 11.33 8.17 15.84
N ASN A 79 10.86 9.20 16.54
CA ASN A 79 11.39 9.57 17.85
C ASN A 79 10.73 8.75 18.97
N PHE A 80 11.55 8.02 19.73
CA PHE A 80 11.10 7.23 20.89
C PHE A 80 11.51 7.87 22.21
N VAL A 81 10.63 7.79 23.20
CA VAL A 81 10.92 8.13 24.60
C VAL A 81 10.77 6.87 25.43
N ILE A 82 11.84 6.47 26.11
CA ILE A 82 11.92 5.18 26.81
C ILE A 82 11.74 5.40 28.32
N ASP A 83 10.80 4.70 28.94
CA ASP A 83 10.68 4.66 30.41
C ASP A 83 11.89 3.91 31.01
N PRO A 84 12.53 4.41 32.09
CA PRO A 84 13.71 3.77 32.69
C PRO A 84 13.51 2.31 33.14
N ARG A 85 12.25 1.88 33.32
CA ARG A 85 11.90 0.50 33.69
C ARG A 85 11.97 -0.47 32.51
N VAL A 86 12.06 0.03 31.28
CA VAL A 86 12.21 -0.79 30.07
C VAL A 86 13.64 -1.30 30.02
N THR A 87 13.85 -2.52 30.48
CA THR A 87 15.17 -3.16 30.52
C THR A 87 15.01 -4.65 30.21
N GLY A 88 16.00 -5.24 29.53
CA GLY A 88 15.95 -6.65 29.17
C GLY A 88 16.77 -6.96 27.93
N LYS A 89 16.93 -8.26 27.67
CA LYS A 89 17.55 -8.77 26.45
C LYS A 89 16.50 -9.29 25.51
N VAL A 90 16.72 -9.08 24.22
CA VAL A 90 15.85 -9.51 23.13
C VAL A 90 16.68 -10.27 22.09
N THR A 91 16.07 -11.29 21.50
CA THR A 91 16.64 -12.06 20.40
C THR A 91 15.62 -12.11 19.28
N VAL A 92 16.02 -11.68 18.08
CA VAL A 92 15.19 -11.58 16.89
C VAL A 92 15.96 -12.16 15.73
N ILE A 93 15.38 -13.16 15.09
CA ILE A 93 15.98 -13.84 13.95
C ILE A 93 14.98 -13.73 12.79
N SER A 94 15.30 -12.89 11.80
CA SER A 94 14.58 -12.90 10.52
C SER A 94 15.30 -13.74 9.48
N SER A 95 14.54 -14.56 8.76
CA SER A 95 15.02 -15.34 7.61
C SER A 95 14.72 -14.68 6.26
N GLN A 96 13.91 -13.62 6.24
CA GLN A 96 13.47 -12.93 5.03
C GLN A 96 13.64 -11.40 5.17
N PRO A 97 13.89 -10.69 4.05
CA PRO A 97 13.81 -9.24 4.02
C PRO A 97 12.37 -8.77 4.32
N MET A 98 12.23 -7.75 5.16
CA MET A 98 10.96 -7.16 5.61
C MET A 98 10.86 -5.69 5.23
N SER A 99 9.64 -5.19 5.02
CA SER A 99 9.40 -3.75 4.80
C SER A 99 9.55 -2.95 6.09
N HIS A 100 9.50 -1.61 5.99
CA HIS A 100 9.58 -0.74 7.17
C HIS A 100 8.37 -0.95 8.11
N GLU A 101 7.20 -1.16 7.52
CA GLU A 101 5.95 -1.43 8.22
C GLU A 101 6.00 -2.78 8.93
N GLU A 102 6.45 -3.83 8.23
CA GLU A 102 6.57 -5.17 8.79
C GLU A 102 7.60 -5.22 9.93
N LEU A 103 8.73 -4.52 9.76
CA LEU A 103 9.73 -4.38 10.81
C LEU A 103 9.14 -3.71 12.07
N TYR A 104 8.31 -2.68 11.88
CA TYR A 104 7.64 -2.02 12.98
C TYR A 104 6.63 -2.94 13.69
N ASP A 105 5.88 -3.75 12.95
CA ASP A 105 4.93 -4.73 13.53
C ASP A 105 5.64 -5.82 14.33
N VAL A 106 6.77 -6.33 13.83
CA VAL A 106 7.63 -7.27 14.56
C VAL A 106 8.17 -6.61 15.83
N PHE A 107 8.62 -5.36 15.75
CA PHE A 107 9.07 -4.58 16.91
C PHE A 107 7.98 -4.48 17.98
N LEU A 108 6.75 -4.12 17.61
CA LEU A 108 5.63 -4.06 18.56
C LEU A 108 5.34 -5.42 19.21
N SER A 109 5.43 -6.50 18.43
CA SER A 109 5.23 -7.87 18.94
C SER A 109 6.29 -8.26 19.98
N ILE A 110 7.55 -7.89 19.74
CA ILE A 110 8.64 -8.13 20.71
C ILE A 110 8.40 -7.35 22.00
N LEU A 111 7.98 -6.07 21.90
CA LEU A 111 7.64 -5.29 23.07
C LEU A 111 6.55 -5.98 23.90
N ASP A 112 5.50 -6.48 23.26
CA ASP A 112 4.38 -7.12 23.95
C ASP A 112 4.79 -8.40 24.69
N VAL A 113 5.61 -9.27 24.06
CA VAL A 113 6.17 -10.47 24.69
C VAL A 113 7.00 -10.15 25.93
N HIS A 114 7.76 -9.05 25.89
CA HIS A 114 8.54 -8.58 27.03
C HIS A 114 7.75 -7.72 28.02
N GLY A 115 6.46 -7.51 27.77
CA GLY A 115 5.56 -6.76 28.62
C GLY A 115 5.76 -5.25 28.61
N PHE A 116 6.16 -4.72 27.46
CA PHE A 116 6.25 -3.31 27.14
C PHE A 116 5.18 -2.94 26.10
N SER A 117 4.91 -1.65 25.95
CA SER A 117 3.97 -1.14 24.96
C SER A 117 4.44 0.20 24.42
N ALA A 118 4.19 0.42 23.14
CA ALA A 118 4.45 1.68 22.45
C ALA A 118 3.17 2.52 22.41
N VAL A 119 3.20 3.67 23.09
CA VAL A 119 2.05 4.58 23.21
C VAL A 119 2.38 5.89 22.51
N GLY A 120 1.62 6.22 21.46
CA GLY A 120 1.74 7.50 20.76
C GLY A 120 1.40 8.67 21.69
N SER A 121 2.27 9.68 21.73
CA SER A 121 2.10 10.88 22.54
C SER A 121 2.51 12.12 21.74
N GLY A 122 1.62 12.57 20.85
CA GLY A 122 1.91 13.67 19.93
C GLY A 122 2.85 13.21 18.82
N GLU A 123 3.99 13.89 18.67
CA GLU A 123 5.01 13.59 17.64
C GLU A 123 6.02 12.52 18.05
N VAL A 124 5.91 11.98 19.27
CA VAL A 124 6.83 10.95 19.80
C VAL A 124 6.07 9.72 20.26
N ILE A 125 6.76 8.57 20.22
CA ILE A 125 6.25 7.30 20.71
C ILE A 125 6.91 6.99 22.06
N LYS A 126 6.10 6.74 23.09
CA LYS A 126 6.58 6.40 24.44
C LYS A 126 6.59 4.89 24.62
N ILE A 127 7.73 4.32 25.00
CA ILE A 127 7.83 2.90 25.37
C ILE A 127 7.68 2.78 26.88
N VAL A 128 6.61 2.13 27.33
CA VAL A 128 6.24 2.00 28.74
C VAL A 128 5.99 0.55 29.14
N PRO A 129 6.25 0.16 30.40
CA PRO A 129 5.85 -1.16 30.89
C PRO A 129 4.34 -1.34 30.86
N ASN A 130 3.90 -2.44 30.25
CA ASN A 130 2.52 -2.88 30.30
C ASN A 130 2.29 -3.65 31.61
N VAL A 131 1.64 -3.00 32.59
CA VAL A 131 1.37 -3.59 33.90
C VAL A 131 0.50 -4.86 33.84
N ASN A 132 -0.18 -5.12 32.73
CA ASN A 132 -1.03 -6.30 32.51
C ASN A 132 -0.34 -7.43 31.72
N ALA A 133 0.86 -7.22 31.18
CA ALA A 133 1.51 -8.25 30.35
C ALA A 133 2.04 -9.45 31.17
N LYS A 134 2.27 -9.26 32.49
CA LYS A 134 2.67 -10.36 33.39
C LYS A 134 1.64 -11.48 33.48
N THR A 135 0.38 -11.21 33.15
CA THR A 135 -0.70 -12.21 33.12
C THR A 135 -0.84 -12.94 31.78
N SER A 136 -0.30 -12.39 30.68
CA SER A 136 -0.36 -13.03 29.35
C SER A 136 0.76 -14.05 29.12
N GLY A 137 1.86 -13.99 29.89
CA GLY A 137 3.00 -14.91 29.81
C GLY A 137 2.77 -16.29 30.43
N VAL A 138 1.61 -16.55 31.06
CA VAL A 138 1.23 -17.90 31.48
C VAL A 138 0.41 -18.51 30.35
N VAL A 139 1.09 -19.09 29.37
CA VAL A 139 0.50 -20.15 28.55
C VAL A 139 0.32 -21.34 29.50
N ALA A 140 -0.81 -21.34 30.20
CA ALA A 140 -1.33 -22.54 30.80
C ALA A 140 -1.45 -23.56 29.66
N GLY A 141 -0.85 -24.73 29.84
CA GLY A 141 -1.21 -25.94 29.10
C GLY A 141 -2.63 -26.35 29.44
N ALA A 142 -3.60 -25.52 29.05
CA ALA A 142 -5.02 -25.78 29.15
C ALA A 142 -5.48 -26.21 27.76
N ALA A 143 -5.81 -27.50 27.70
CA ALA A 143 -6.45 -28.15 26.58
C ALA A 143 -7.58 -27.31 25.96
N PRO A 144 -7.87 -27.47 24.67
CA PRO A 144 -9.06 -26.91 24.08
C PRO A 144 -10.27 -27.65 24.66
N THR A 145 -10.96 -27.04 25.61
CA THR A 145 -12.37 -27.36 25.87
C THR A 145 -13.21 -26.47 25.00
N ASP A 146 -13.59 -27.03 23.86
CA ASP A 146 -14.68 -26.56 23.02
C ASP A 146 -15.93 -26.29 23.87
N ILE A 147 -16.40 -25.04 23.87
CA ILE A 147 -17.79 -24.77 24.19
C ILE A 147 -18.57 -24.99 22.89
N VAL A 148 -19.30 -26.10 22.91
CA VAL A 148 -20.25 -26.56 21.92
C VAL A 148 -21.17 -25.44 21.46
N GLY A 149 -21.10 -25.19 20.15
CA GLY A 149 -22.05 -24.40 19.37
C GLY A 149 -22.09 -24.86 17.91
N GLY A 150 -22.10 -26.18 17.68
CA GLY A 150 -22.43 -26.82 16.39
C GLY A 150 -21.23 -27.23 15.54
N ASP A 151 -21.03 -28.55 15.43
CA ASP A 151 -20.07 -29.29 14.58
C ASP A 151 -18.56 -29.14 14.86
N ILE A 152 -18.04 -30.14 15.56
CA ILE A 152 -16.60 -30.39 15.71
C ILE A 152 -16.21 -31.46 14.69
N VAL A 153 -15.48 -31.04 13.65
CA VAL A 153 -14.79 -31.94 12.73
C VAL A 153 -13.35 -32.08 13.23
N THR A 154 -13.06 -33.18 13.92
CA THR A 154 -11.68 -33.55 14.25
C THR A 154 -11.08 -34.25 13.04
N GLU A 155 -10.25 -33.55 12.27
CA GLU A 155 -9.45 -34.16 11.22
C GLU A 155 -8.23 -34.83 11.85
N VAL A 156 -8.18 -36.17 11.75
CA VAL A 156 -7.01 -36.98 12.13
C VAL A 156 -6.09 -37.05 10.92
N VAL A 157 -4.95 -36.38 10.98
CA VAL A 157 -3.90 -36.52 9.96
C VAL A 157 -2.99 -37.68 10.37
N GLU A 158 -3.06 -38.80 9.64
CA GLU A 158 -2.10 -39.89 9.77
C GLU A 158 -0.71 -39.45 9.27
N VAL A 159 0.28 -39.51 10.16
CA VAL A 159 1.68 -39.23 9.83
C VAL A 159 2.27 -40.42 9.07
N ARG A 160 2.36 -40.29 7.75
CA ARG A 160 3.12 -41.23 6.91
C ARG A 160 4.61 -40.97 7.05
N ASN A 161 5.28 -41.75 7.89
CA ASN A 161 6.73 -41.85 7.88
C ASN A 161 7.18 -42.80 6.76
N VAL A 162 8.12 -42.35 5.92
CA VAL A 162 8.75 -43.13 4.85
C VAL A 162 9.76 -44.14 5.38
N SER A 163 9.79 -45.32 4.78
CA SER A 163 10.97 -46.19 4.61
C SER A 163 10.73 -47.12 3.42
#